data_AF-A0A9Q3KNX8-F1
#
_entry.id   AF-A0A9Q3KNX8-F1
#
_cell.length_a   1.000
_cell.length_b   1.000
_cell.length_c   1.000
_cell.angle_alpha   90.00
_cell.angle_beta   90.00
_cell.angle_gamma   90.00
#
_symmetry.space_group_name_H-M   'P 1'
#
loop_
_entity.id
_entity.type
_entity.pdbx_description
1 polymer ?
#
loop_
_entity_poly.entity_id
_entity_poly.type
_entity_poly.pdbx_seq_one_letter_code
_entity_poly.pdbx_strand_id
1 'polypeptide(L)'
;MTHNQIEIGFKTSGTPNPHKSSFKTVTLRNLYCPFRLYARKYGKSTTWTLKVKNPEHRHDSTKNIMENPDFRKFNEQETSKIVQMSESLLMPRQIQAQLCRQREYERSVIFQDIQNQVKKIKKDKIQGRRPIVYLIETLKEETFVWLSARDGEGPITSLFFTNPLAIKLLHGFPHVTLMDCTYKTNK
;
A
#
# COMPACT_ATOMS: atom_id res chain seq x y z
N MET A 1 20.93 -42.31 5.66
CA MET A 1 20.62 -41.10 6.45
C MET A 1 20.15 -40.02 5.48
N THR A 2 18.88 -39.61 5.55
CA THR A 2 18.30 -38.59 4.66
C THR A 2 18.78 -37.20 5.07
N HIS A 3 19.54 -36.53 4.21
CA HIS A 3 19.97 -35.15 4.42
C HIS A 3 19.02 -34.20 3.69
N ASN A 4 18.26 -33.40 4.44
CA ASN A 4 17.48 -32.31 3.87
C ASN A 4 18.42 -31.10 3.72
N GLN A 5 18.79 -30.76 2.48
CA GLN A 5 19.57 -29.59 2.14
C GLN A 5 18.68 -28.57 1.43
N ILE A 6 18.69 -27.33 1.90
CA ILE A 6 17.98 -26.21 1.26
C ILE A 6 19.03 -25.20 0.79
N GLU A 7 19.09 -24.96 -0.51
CA GLU A 7 19.92 -23.89 -1.07
C GLU A 7 19.13 -22.57 -1.01
N ILE A 8 19.69 -21.58 -0.33
CA ILE A 8 19.08 -20.26 -0.19
C ILE A 8 19.92 -19.29 -1.02
N GLY A 9 19.41 -18.95 -2.20
CA GLY A 9 19.92 -17.83 -2.98
C GLY A 9 19.02 -16.61 -2.77
N PHE A 10 19.59 -15.41 -2.80
CA PHE A 10 18.81 -14.20 -2.98
C PHE A 10 18.25 -14.19 -4.42
N LYS A 11 17.10 -14.84 -4.63
CA LYS A 11 16.33 -14.71 -5.88
C LYS A 11 15.38 -13.53 -5.72
N THR A 12 15.68 -12.41 -6.36
CA THR A 12 14.63 -11.44 -6.67
C THR A 12 13.82 -12.03 -7.83
N SER A 13 12.52 -12.21 -7.62
CA SER A 13 11.59 -12.67 -8.64
C SER A 13 11.49 -11.64 -9.76
N GLY A 14 11.72 -12.08 -11.00
CA GLY A 14 11.40 -11.33 -12.21
C GLY A 14 12.49 -11.41 -13.27
N THR A 15 12.36 -12.37 -14.19
CA THR A 15 12.85 -12.14 -15.55
C THR A 15 12.01 -11.00 -16.14
N PRO A 16 12.62 -9.92 -16.66
CA PRO A 16 11.84 -8.84 -17.29
C PRO A 16 11.11 -9.43 -18.51
N ASN A 17 9.77 -9.31 -18.51
CA ASN A 17 8.96 -9.61 -19.68
C ASN A 17 9.14 -8.46 -20.68
N PRO A 18 9.65 -8.69 -21.90
CA PRO A 18 9.95 -7.64 -22.87
C PRO A 18 8.72 -6.88 -23.39
N HIS A 19 7.50 -7.33 -23.08
CA HIS A 19 6.25 -6.74 -23.60
C HIS A 19 5.47 -5.87 -22.59
N LYS A 20 6.02 -5.50 -21.43
CA LYS A 20 5.34 -4.58 -20.49
C LYS A 20 6.24 -3.42 -20.11
N SER A 21 5.97 -2.25 -20.69
CA SER A 21 6.61 -0.95 -20.45
C SER A 21 6.26 -0.34 -19.07
N SER A 22 6.45 -1.10 -18.00
CA SER A 22 6.41 -0.57 -16.64
C SER A 22 7.73 -0.94 -15.98
N PHE A 23 8.72 -0.06 -16.11
CA PHE A 23 9.93 -0.11 -15.31
C PHE A 23 9.53 0.11 -13.84
N LYS A 24 9.15 -0.97 -13.15
CA LYS A 24 9.31 -1.00 -11.70
C LYS A 24 10.81 -0.94 -11.47
N THR A 25 11.29 0.13 -10.85
CA THR A 25 12.68 0.26 -10.42
C THR A 25 12.97 -0.84 -9.41
N VAL A 26 13.31 -2.04 -9.90
CA VAL A 26 13.94 -3.08 -9.10
C VAL A 26 15.23 -2.45 -8.64
N THR A 27 15.43 -2.36 -7.32
CA THR A 27 16.69 -1.87 -6.77
C THR A 27 17.83 -2.69 -7.38
N LEU A 28 18.61 -2.05 -8.26
CA LEU A 28 19.68 -2.67 -9.06
C LEU A 28 20.73 -3.38 -8.20
N ARG A 29 20.77 -3.06 -6.90
CA ARG A 29 21.72 -3.56 -5.90
C ARG A 29 21.79 -5.09 -5.84
N ASN A 30 20.68 -5.80 -6.03
CA ASN A 30 20.63 -7.26 -5.88
C ASN A 30 20.60 -8.02 -7.21
N LEU A 31 20.52 -7.32 -8.34
CA LEU A 31 20.52 -7.96 -9.65
C LEU A 31 21.92 -8.53 -9.93
N TYR A 32 22.00 -9.82 -10.24
CA TYR A 32 23.24 -10.53 -10.55
C TYR A 32 24.25 -10.68 -9.40
N CYS A 33 23.81 -10.67 -8.14
CA CYS A 33 24.69 -10.99 -7.01
C CYS A 33 25.05 -12.50 -7.01
N PRO A 34 26.34 -12.88 -7.08
CA PRO A 34 26.77 -14.27 -7.17
C PRO A 34 26.77 -14.99 -5.83
N PHE A 35 26.51 -14.28 -4.72
CA PHE A 35 26.44 -14.81 -3.37
C PHE A 35 25.48 -16.00 -3.25
N ARG A 36 25.94 -17.08 -2.61
CA ARG A 36 25.14 -18.30 -2.36
C ARG A 36 25.47 -18.87 -0.99
N LEU A 37 24.44 -19.28 -0.25
CA LEU A 37 24.58 -20.07 0.97
C LEU A 37 23.60 -21.25 0.96
N TYR A 38 23.88 -22.27 1.75
CA TYR A 38 22.96 -23.38 1.98
C TYR A 38 22.79 -23.63 3.46
N ALA A 39 21.56 -24.01 3.83
CA ALA A 39 21.21 -24.45 5.16
C ALA A 39 21.13 -25.98 5.14
N ARG A 40 21.86 -26.63 6.06
CA ARG A 40 21.83 -28.08 6.24
C ARG A 40 21.30 -28.40 7.63
N LYS A 41 20.34 -29.32 7.68
CA LYS A 41 19.83 -29.89 8.93
C LYS A 41 20.37 -31.32 9.09
N TYR A 42 20.97 -31.63 10.23
CA TYR A 42 21.53 -32.95 10.49
C TYR A 42 20.51 -33.83 11.24
N GLY A 43 19.93 -34.81 10.54
CA GLY A 43 19.06 -35.82 11.14
C GLY A 43 17.85 -35.23 11.88
N LYS A 44 17.53 -35.78 13.06
CA LYS A 44 16.44 -35.30 13.93
C LYS A 44 16.82 -34.07 14.79
N SER A 45 18.02 -33.51 14.62
CA SER A 45 18.45 -32.33 15.37
C SER A 45 17.58 -31.12 15.03
N THR A 46 17.30 -30.26 16.01
CA THR A 46 16.66 -28.95 15.81
C THR A 46 17.63 -27.90 15.26
N THR A 47 18.92 -28.21 15.19
CA THR A 47 19.97 -27.26 14.78
C THR A 47 20.14 -27.21 13.26
N TRP A 48 20.15 -26.00 12.72
CA TRP A 48 20.49 -25.71 11.32
C TRP A 48 21.93 -25.18 11.23
N THR A 49 22.70 -25.69 10.28
CA THR A 49 24.03 -25.16 9.96
C THR A 49 23.97 -24.43 8.64
N LEU A 50 24.39 -23.16 8.64
CA LEU A 50 24.54 -22.35 7.44
C LEU A 50 25.98 -22.46 6.94
N LYS A 51 26.15 -22.74 5.64
CA LYS A 51 27.46 -22.75 4.99
C LYS A 51 27.41 -21.89 3.73
N VAL A 52 28.40 -21.02 3.58
CA VAL A 52 28.55 -20.16 2.40
C VAL A 52 29.14 -20.99 1.27
N LYS A 53 28.49 -20.96 0.11
CA LYS A 53 28.93 -21.62 -1.14
C LYS A 53 29.68 -20.64 -2.05
N ASN A 54 29.24 -19.39 -2.10
CA ASN A 54 29.97 -18.29 -2.73
C ASN A 54 29.86 -17.03 -1.86
N PRO A 55 30.98 -16.49 -1.34
CA PRO A 55 31.00 -15.29 -0.50
C PRO A 55 31.00 -13.97 -1.29
N GLU A 56 31.14 -13.99 -2.62
CA GLU A 56 31.28 -12.78 -3.42
C GLU A 56 29.99 -11.96 -3.52
N HIS A 57 30.12 -10.65 -3.40
CA HIS A 57 29.05 -9.67 -3.56
C HIS A 57 29.38 -8.67 -4.67
N ARG A 58 28.36 -8.25 -5.43
CA ARG A 58 28.48 -7.18 -6.44
C ARG A 58 28.01 -5.82 -5.92
N HIS A 59 27.89 -5.68 -4.61
CA HIS A 59 27.40 -4.48 -3.95
C HIS A 59 27.97 -4.38 -2.55
N ASP A 60 28.11 -3.15 -2.05
CA ASP A 60 28.53 -2.91 -0.68
C ASP A 60 27.43 -3.31 0.31
N SER A 61 27.88 -3.65 1.52
CA SER A 61 27.02 -3.82 2.69
C SER A 61 26.21 -2.55 2.93
N THR A 62 24.92 -2.72 3.22
CA THR A 62 24.03 -1.62 3.54
C THR A 62 24.39 -1.04 4.91
N LYS A 63 24.76 0.25 4.96
CA LYS A 63 25.04 0.95 6.23
C LYS A 63 23.76 1.28 7.00
N ASN A 64 22.67 1.55 6.27
CA ASN A 64 21.36 1.85 6.84
C ASN A 64 20.39 0.70 6.59
N ILE A 65 20.02 -0.02 7.65
CA ILE A 65 19.07 -1.14 7.62
C ILE A 65 17.73 -0.71 6.97
N MET A 66 17.36 0.56 7.11
CA MET A 66 16.14 1.13 6.52
C MET A 66 16.19 1.22 5.00
N GLU A 67 17.31 1.05 4.31
CA GLU A 67 17.32 0.98 2.84
C GLU A 67 16.65 -0.29 2.32
N ASN A 68 16.62 -1.36 3.11
CA ASN A 68 15.97 -2.60 2.75
C ASN A 68 14.46 -2.56 3.13
N PRO A 69 13.55 -2.70 2.15
CA PRO A 69 12.10 -2.70 2.38
C PRO A 69 11.61 -3.70 3.43
N ASP A 70 12.29 -4.84 3.59
CA ASP A 70 11.89 -5.86 4.55
C ASP A 70 11.97 -5.38 6.00
N PHE A 71 12.93 -4.51 6.32
CA PHE A 71 13.05 -3.90 7.65
C PHE A 71 12.17 -2.66 7.84
N ARG A 72 11.57 -2.15 6.75
CA ARG A 72 10.63 -1.02 6.77
C ARG A 72 9.17 -1.42 6.90
N LYS A 73 8.86 -2.72 6.97
CA LYS A 73 7.49 -3.21 7.13
C LYS A 73 6.89 -2.70 8.44
N PHE A 74 5.63 -2.26 8.37
CA PHE A 74 4.84 -1.95 9.55
C PHE A 74 4.46 -3.25 10.25
N ASN A 75 4.49 -3.23 11.58
CA ASN A 75 3.94 -4.33 12.35
C ASN A 75 2.39 -4.29 12.31
N GLU A 76 1.75 -5.28 12.92
CA GLU A 76 0.29 -5.40 12.91
C GLU A 76 -0.40 -4.22 13.62
N GLN A 77 0.11 -3.79 14.78
CA GLN A 77 -0.44 -2.67 15.54
C GLN A 77 -0.38 -1.35 14.74
N GLU A 78 0.75 -1.08 14.10
CA GLU A 78 0.94 0.09 13.24
C GLU A 78 0.04 0.05 12.02
N THR A 79 -0.11 -1.13 11.42
CA THR A 79 -0.99 -1.33 10.26
C THR A 79 -2.44 -1.03 10.63
N SER A 80 -2.93 -1.58 11.74
CA SER A 80 -4.27 -1.30 12.26
C SER A 80 -4.48 0.19 12.53
N LYS A 81 -3.47 0.87 13.08
CA LYS A 81 -3.51 2.31 13.31
C LYS A 81 -3.59 3.11 12.00
N ILE A 82 -2.81 2.72 10.99
CA ILE A 82 -2.85 3.35 9.65
C ILE A 82 -4.24 3.17 9.03
N VAL A 83 -4.86 2.00 9.16
CA VAL A 83 -6.23 1.74 8.69
C VAL A 83 -7.20 2.70 9.37
N GLN A 84 -7.22 2.73 10.71
CA GLN A 84 -8.11 3.60 11.48
C GLN A 84 -7.96 5.07 11.06
N MET A 85 -6.73 5.58 11.00
CA MET A 85 -6.47 6.97 10.61
C MET A 85 -6.87 7.25 9.15
N SER A 86 -6.65 6.29 8.25
CA SER A 86 -7.06 6.42 6.84
C SER A 86 -8.58 6.44 6.68
N GLU A 87 -9.31 5.70 7.52
CA GLU A 87 -10.78 5.71 7.55
C GLU A 87 -11.33 7.02 8.13
N SER A 88 -10.63 7.61 9.10
CA SER A 88 -10.92 8.97 9.60
C SER A 88 -10.49 10.10 8.66
N LEU A 89 -10.20 9.79 7.39
CA LEU A 89 -9.84 10.75 6.34
C LEU A 89 -8.57 11.58 6.63
N LEU A 90 -7.69 11.11 7.52
CA LEU A 90 -6.42 11.81 7.78
C LEU A 90 -5.49 11.72 6.58
N MET A 91 -4.79 12.81 6.31
CA MET A 91 -3.83 12.87 5.20
C MET A 91 -2.60 12.02 5.50
N PRO A 92 -1.97 11.38 4.49
CA PRO A 92 -0.76 10.57 4.70
C PRO A 92 0.37 11.26 5.48
N ARG A 93 0.50 12.58 5.36
CA ARG A 93 1.47 13.37 6.14
C ARG A 93 1.12 13.43 7.62
N GLN A 94 -0.16 13.57 7.96
CA GLN A 94 -0.64 13.56 9.35
C GLN A 94 -0.47 12.17 9.97
N ILE A 95 -0.80 11.13 9.21
CA ILE A 95 -0.58 9.72 9.59
C ILE A 95 0.91 9.49 9.93
N GLN A 96 1.81 9.93 9.05
CA GLN A 96 3.26 9.81 9.28
C GLN A 96 3.70 10.54 10.54
N ALA A 97 3.28 11.80 10.73
CA ALA A 97 3.63 12.58 11.91
C ALA A 97 3.14 11.90 13.21
N GLN A 98 1.94 11.33 13.20
CA GLN A 98 1.39 10.63 14.35
C GLN A 98 2.15 9.33 14.66
N LEU A 99 2.56 8.57 13.64
CA LEU A 99 3.37 7.37 13.84
C LEU A 99 4.78 7.71 14.33
N CYS A 100 5.42 8.76 13.78
CA CYS A 100 6.74 9.18 14.23
C CYS A 100 6.75 9.62 15.70
N ARG A 101 5.69 10.28 16.18
CA ARG A 101 5.58 10.68 17.60
C ARG A 101 5.44 9.51 18.56
N GLN A 102 4.90 8.39 18.10
CA GLN A 102 4.61 7.22 18.95
C GLN A 102 5.72 6.18 18.93
N ARG A 103 6.66 6.26 17.98
CA ARG A 103 7.80 5.37 17.95
C ARG A 103 8.87 5.87 18.92
N GLU A 104 9.19 5.06 19.92
CA GLU A 104 10.25 5.32 20.90
C GLU A 104 11.68 5.17 20.33
N TYR A 105 11.85 4.57 19.14
CA TYR A 105 13.16 4.23 18.56
C TYR A 105 13.38 4.83 17.17
N GLU A 106 14.65 5.13 16.85
CA GLU A 106 15.26 5.83 15.70
C GLU A 106 14.81 5.44 14.27
N ARG A 107 13.83 4.54 14.12
CA ARG A 107 13.26 4.16 12.82
C ARG A 107 12.26 5.22 12.34
N SER A 108 12.78 6.22 11.65
CA SER A 108 11.97 7.20 10.91
C SER A 108 11.05 6.49 9.92
N VAL A 109 9.76 6.83 9.94
CA VAL A 109 8.76 6.32 9.01
C VAL A 109 8.92 7.04 7.68
N ILE A 110 9.22 6.31 6.61
CA ILE A 110 9.34 6.90 5.28
C ILE A 110 7.94 7.23 4.75
N PHE A 111 7.75 8.47 4.29
CA PHE A 111 6.47 8.94 3.76
C PHE A 111 5.93 8.06 2.62
N GLN A 112 6.82 7.61 1.74
CA GLN A 112 6.49 6.72 0.62
C GLN A 112 5.86 5.40 1.08
N ASP A 113 6.34 4.83 2.19
CA ASP A 113 5.81 3.57 2.72
C ASP A 113 4.39 3.77 3.26
N ILE A 114 4.11 4.91 3.90
CA ILE A 114 2.74 5.30 4.31
C ILE A 114 1.84 5.48 3.09
N GLN A 115 2.30 6.19 2.06
CA GLN A 115 1.53 6.34 0.83
C GLN A 115 1.21 4.98 0.20
N ASN A 116 2.19 4.07 0.16
CA ASN A 116 2.00 2.72 -0.38
C ASN A 116 0.98 1.92 0.44
N GLN A 117 1.01 2.01 1.78
CA GLN A 117 0.02 1.35 2.63
C GLN A 117 -1.38 1.94 2.47
N VAL A 118 -1.52 3.26 2.47
CA VAL A 118 -2.82 3.91 2.24
C VAL A 118 -3.38 3.54 0.88
N LYS A 119 -2.53 3.48 -0.16
CA LYS A 119 -2.94 2.99 -1.50
C LYS A 119 -3.40 1.53 -1.45
N LYS A 120 -2.68 0.67 -0.71
CA LYS A 120 -3.06 -0.74 -0.53
C LYS A 120 -4.42 -0.85 0.16
N ILE A 121 -4.63 -0.15 1.27
CA ILE A 121 -5.90 -0.12 2.01
C ILE A 121 -7.05 0.31 1.09
N LYS A 122 -6.87 1.39 0.32
CA LYS A 122 -7.89 1.84 -0.65
C LYS A 122 -8.18 0.79 -1.72
N LYS A 123 -7.14 0.13 -2.24
CA LYS A 123 -7.27 -0.93 -3.25
C LYS A 123 -8.03 -2.13 -2.67
N ASP A 124 -7.69 -2.54 -1.45
CA ASP A 124 -8.31 -3.66 -0.76
C ASP A 124 -9.77 -3.35 -0.45
N LYS A 125 -10.11 -2.10 -0.09
CA LYS A 125 -11.49 -1.65 0.12
C LYS A 125 -12.34 -1.71 -1.16
N ILE A 126 -11.76 -1.28 -2.28
CA ILE A 126 -12.46 -1.28 -3.58
C ILE A 126 -12.57 -2.70 -4.18
N GLN A 127 -11.72 -3.64 -3.74
CA GLN A 127 -11.72 -5.05 -4.18
C GLN A 127 -11.66 -5.21 -5.71
N GLY A 128 -10.94 -4.32 -6.39
CA GLY A 128 -10.80 -4.35 -7.86
C GLY A 128 -11.99 -3.79 -8.65
N ARG A 129 -13.08 -3.36 -7.98
CA ARG A 129 -14.19 -2.64 -8.63
C ARG A 129 -13.74 -1.29 -9.19
N ARG A 130 -14.51 -0.71 -10.10
CA ARG A 130 -14.30 0.68 -10.54
C ARG A 130 -14.69 1.63 -9.40
N PRO A 131 -13.94 2.72 -9.13
CA PRO A 131 -14.25 3.63 -8.03
C PRO A 131 -15.68 4.19 -8.06
N ILE A 132 -16.22 4.50 -9.24
CA ILE A 132 -17.60 5.00 -9.39
C ILE A 132 -18.66 3.94 -9.04
N VAL A 133 -18.39 2.67 -9.35
CA VAL A 133 -19.29 1.56 -9.03
C VAL A 133 -19.29 1.33 -7.52
N TYR A 134 -18.10 1.27 -6.92
CA TYR A 134 -17.94 1.17 -5.47
C TYR A 134 -18.67 2.32 -4.74
N LEU A 135 -18.50 3.56 -5.21
CA LEU A 135 -19.18 4.72 -4.63
C LEU A 135 -20.70 4.58 -4.67
N ILE A 136 -21.29 4.17 -5.79
CA ILE A 136 -22.75 4.02 -5.90
C ILE A 136 -23.27 2.89 -5.03
N GLU A 137 -22.55 1.77 -4.93
CA GLU A 137 -22.90 0.68 -4.02
C GLU A 137 -22.88 1.17 -2.56
N THR A 138 -21.85 1.91 -2.16
CA THR A 138 -21.81 2.54 -0.84
C THR A 138 -22.96 3.53 -0.62
N LEU A 139 -23.30 4.36 -1.61
CA LEU A 139 -24.43 5.29 -1.51
C LEU A 139 -25.80 4.60 -1.42
N LYS A 140 -25.93 3.37 -1.92
CA LYS A 140 -27.15 2.55 -1.81
C LYS A 140 -27.28 1.90 -0.43
N GLU A 141 -26.17 1.49 0.16
CA GLU A 141 -26.12 0.87 1.49
C GLU A 141 -26.33 1.91 2.60
N GLU A 142 -25.79 3.11 2.41
CA GLU A 142 -25.89 4.21 3.35
C GLU A 142 -27.18 5.02 3.16
N THR A 143 -27.57 5.80 4.17
CA THR A 143 -28.81 6.61 4.16
C THR A 143 -28.73 7.88 3.32
N PHE A 144 -28.01 7.87 2.20
CA PHE A 144 -27.87 9.04 1.33
C PHE A 144 -29.00 9.14 0.30
N VAL A 145 -29.40 10.37 -0.03
CA VAL A 145 -30.22 10.64 -1.22
C VAL A 145 -29.26 10.81 -2.39
N TRP A 146 -29.45 10.06 -3.47
CA TRP A 146 -28.57 10.11 -4.63
C TRP A 146 -29.35 10.03 -5.95
N LEU A 147 -28.79 10.65 -6.99
CA LEU A 147 -29.30 10.68 -8.36
C LEU A 147 -28.12 10.45 -9.30
N SER A 148 -28.32 9.62 -10.31
CA SER A 148 -27.30 9.38 -11.34
C SER A 148 -27.89 9.51 -12.74
N ALA A 149 -27.18 10.17 -13.65
CA ALA A 149 -27.50 10.21 -15.07
C ALA A 149 -26.57 9.26 -15.85
N ARG A 150 -27.11 8.66 -16.92
CA ARG A 150 -26.41 7.75 -17.83
C ARG A 150 -26.80 8.07 -19.27
N ASP A 151 -25.85 7.89 -20.19
CA ASP A 151 -26.14 7.97 -21.62
C ASP A 151 -26.69 6.62 -22.10
N GLY A 152 -28.01 6.43 -21.98
CA GLY A 152 -28.67 5.15 -22.26
C GLY A 152 -28.16 4.03 -21.33
N GLU A 153 -27.73 2.91 -21.91
CA GLU A 153 -27.08 1.79 -21.21
C GLU A 153 -25.56 2.02 -20.95
N GLY A 154 -25.07 3.23 -21.24
CA GLY A 154 -23.67 3.60 -21.13
C GLY A 154 -23.15 3.89 -19.70
N PRO A 155 -21.92 4.42 -19.58
CA PRO A 155 -21.36 4.81 -18.29
C PRO A 155 -22.13 5.97 -17.66
N ILE A 156 -22.00 6.12 -16.33
CA ILE A 156 -22.56 7.25 -15.59
C ILE A 156 -21.84 8.53 -15.99
N THR A 157 -22.61 9.54 -16.39
CA THR A 157 -22.11 10.85 -16.83
C THR A 157 -22.18 11.90 -15.73
N SER A 158 -23.13 11.76 -14.80
CA SER A 158 -23.28 12.67 -13.67
C SER A 158 -23.80 11.91 -12.45
N LEU A 159 -23.31 12.30 -11.28
CA LEU A 159 -23.72 11.76 -9.98
C LEU A 159 -23.93 12.93 -9.03
N PHE A 160 -25.10 12.98 -8.41
CA PHE A 160 -25.44 13.88 -7.32
C PHE A 160 -25.79 13.05 -6.10
N PHE A 161 -25.30 13.42 -4.92
CA PHE A 161 -25.70 12.79 -3.67
C PHE A 161 -25.61 13.78 -2.52
N THR A 162 -26.46 13.58 -1.51
CA THR A 162 -26.53 14.44 -0.33
C THR A 162 -27.03 13.66 0.90
N ASN A 163 -26.62 14.12 2.08
CA ASN A 163 -27.12 13.57 3.34
C ASN A 163 -28.56 14.10 3.59
N PRO A 164 -29.54 13.27 4.00
CA PRO A 164 -30.89 13.73 4.30
C PRO A 164 -30.96 14.89 5.32
N LEU A 165 -30.02 14.95 6.27
CA LEU A 165 -29.91 16.06 7.21
C LEU A 165 -29.57 17.37 6.48
N ALA A 166 -28.71 17.32 5.46
CA ALA A 166 -28.40 18.51 4.66
C ALA A 166 -29.62 19.00 3.88
N ILE A 167 -30.50 18.10 3.42
CA ILE A 167 -31.78 18.49 2.79
C ILE A 167 -32.68 19.20 3.82
N LYS A 168 -32.81 18.66 5.03
CA LYS A 168 -33.59 19.30 6.11
C LYS A 168 -33.06 20.69 6.46
N LEU A 169 -31.73 20.84 6.54
CA LEU A 169 -31.09 22.12 6.77
C LEU A 169 -31.36 23.10 5.63
N LEU A 170 -31.28 22.64 4.38
CA LEU A 170 -31.57 23.47 3.20
C LEU A 170 -33.00 24.03 3.20
N HIS A 171 -33.98 23.26 3.66
CA HIS A 171 -35.35 23.76 3.82
C HIS A 171 -35.50 24.83 4.91
N GLY A 172 -34.67 24.78 5.96
CA GLY A 172 -34.69 25.75 7.07
C GLY A 172 -33.89 27.03 6.81
N PHE A 173 -32.90 26.98 5.90
CA PHE A 173 -32.01 28.09 5.59
C PHE A 173 -31.98 28.33 4.07
N PRO A 174 -32.68 29.36 3.56
CA PRO A 174 -32.80 29.60 2.11
C PRO A 174 -31.53 30.15 1.46
N HIS A 175 -30.53 30.53 2.26
CA HIS A 175 -29.26 31.04 1.76
C HIS A 175 -28.29 29.88 1.47
N VAL A 176 -27.94 29.74 0.20
CA VAL A 176 -27.02 28.71 -0.28
C VAL A 176 -25.76 29.37 -0.83
N THR A 177 -24.60 28.97 -0.32
CA THR A 177 -23.31 29.35 -0.89
C THR A 177 -22.82 28.22 -1.78
N LEU A 178 -22.77 28.45 -3.08
CA LEU A 178 -22.14 27.52 -4.02
C LEU A 178 -20.63 27.73 -3.99
N MET A 179 -19.88 26.69 -3.64
CA MET A 179 -18.43 26.69 -3.71
C MET A 179 -18.00 25.79 -4.88
N ASP A 180 -17.35 26.39 -5.87
CA ASP A 180 -16.69 25.63 -6.93
C ASP A 180 -15.38 25.05 -6.38
N CYS A 181 -15.41 23.75 -6.07
CA CYS A 181 -14.25 23.00 -5.59
C CYS A 181 -13.58 22.20 -6.71
N THR A 182 -13.51 22.74 -7.93
CA THR A 182 -12.74 22.13 -9.01
C THR A 182 -11.25 22.11 -8.68
N TYR A 183 -10.75 20.95 -8.27
CA TYR A 183 -9.33 20.74 -8.03
C TYR A 183 -8.59 20.78 -9.37
N LYS A 184 -7.75 21.80 -9.58
CA LYS A 184 -6.76 21.79 -10.67
C LYS A 184 -5.71 20.72 -10.37
N THR A 185 -5.77 19.61 -11.08
CA THR A 185 -4.68 18.64 -11.11
C THR A 185 -3.53 19.24 -11.93
N ASN A 186 -2.43 19.62 -11.28
CA ASN A 186 -1.18 19.88 -11.99
C ASN A 186 -0.78 18.56 -12.68
N LYS A 187 -0.69 18.59 -14.01
CA LYS A 187 -0.09 17.52 -14.81
C LYS A 187 1.42 17.57 -14.68
#